data_AF-A0A2A6F9P8-F1
#
_entry.id   AF-A0A2A6F9P8-F1
#
_cell.length_a   1.000
_cell.length_b   1.000
_cell.length_c   1.000
_cell.angle_alpha   90.00
_cell.angle_beta   90.00
_cell.angle_gamma   90.00
#
_symmetry.space_group_name_H-M   'P 1'
#
loop_
_entity.id
_entity.type
_entity.pdbx_description
1 polymer ?
#
loop_
_entity_poly.entity_id
_entity_poly.type
_entity_poly.pdbx_seq_one_letter_code
_entity_poly.pdbx_strand_id
1 'polypeptide(L)'
;MTSPIDARRRKDGSLDISFYADQAHSLRRASIRATPRAIGRFLGRLATPVLRRLPGPDLRTSSTLAALLAATVALPAAADETCLSPYMPKITGHEDYVYVWTLGVEGLGDGSDKLVTVDARDNSPTSGKVIDVDPVGSRNEAHHGGFTDDRRQFWATGLDSNTIFVFDVASDPANPKLVKTIADFAEKTGGVVGPHGAYALPGRMMIPALSNKDGTGRTALVEFSNEGEFIATHWLPTAKEAKDIPGGEFADGYGYDARVLPRKNVMLTSSFAGRENYMRPFGEVAGDAEAMKKFGNSMIIWDFHARTPKKVFQVPGVPLEIRWAQGKDHAYAFTSTALTSKLWLVHEDEKGEWQAKAVADIGDPAKLPIPVDISLSADDKTLFADTFMDGMTRVFDVSDPHHPRQIYEKKIGEQLNMVSQSWDGERIYYTSSLLANWDKAGDANEQFLKAYAWNGKELTPRFEIDFTGEKLGRPHMMAFGAASLYAK
;
A
#
# COMPACT_ATOMS: atom_id res chain seq x y z
N MET A 1 15.78 -36.85 -30.91
CA MET A 1 14.84 -36.10 -31.77
C MET A 1 13.43 -36.39 -31.27
N THR A 2 12.60 -35.34 -31.21
CA THR A 2 11.20 -35.26 -30.74
C THR A 2 10.92 -35.56 -29.26
N SER A 3 10.26 -34.58 -28.65
CA SER A 3 9.79 -34.43 -27.25
C SER A 3 8.75 -35.49 -26.84
N PRO A 4 8.40 -35.58 -25.54
CA PRO A 4 7.14 -34.95 -25.16
C PRO A 4 7.18 -34.10 -23.88
N ILE A 5 6.54 -32.94 -24.02
CA ILE A 5 5.99 -32.07 -22.98
C ILE A 5 4.77 -32.78 -22.38
N ASP A 6 4.70 -32.88 -21.05
CA ASP A 6 3.40 -32.97 -20.35
C ASP A 6 3.51 -32.45 -18.90
N ALA A 7 3.24 -31.15 -18.74
CA ALA A 7 2.90 -30.58 -17.44
C ALA A 7 1.40 -30.80 -17.24
N ARG A 8 1.05 -31.65 -16.27
CA ARG A 8 -0.30 -32.18 -16.03
C ARG A 8 -1.35 -31.06 -15.86
N ARG A 9 -2.15 -30.82 -16.90
CA ARG A 9 -3.43 -30.11 -16.83
C ARG A 9 -4.55 -31.09 -16.50
N ARG A 10 -5.61 -30.62 -15.82
CA ARG A 10 -6.87 -31.37 -15.71
C ARG A 10 -7.58 -31.40 -17.07
N LYS A 11 -8.49 -32.36 -17.28
CA LYS A 11 -9.24 -32.53 -18.54
C LYS A 11 -10.08 -31.30 -18.96
N ASP A 12 -10.32 -30.37 -18.03
CA ASP A 12 -11.03 -29.11 -18.26
C ASP A 12 -10.11 -27.91 -18.55
N GLY A 13 -8.80 -28.13 -18.64
CA GLY A 13 -7.82 -27.08 -18.94
C GLY A 13 -7.29 -26.30 -17.74
N SER A 14 -7.76 -26.60 -16.52
CA SER A 14 -7.24 -26.00 -15.28
C SER A 14 -5.87 -26.56 -14.86
N LEU A 15 -5.06 -25.70 -14.22
CA LEU A 15 -3.75 -26.05 -13.66
C LEU A 15 -3.88 -26.98 -12.44
N ASP A 16 -3.02 -27.99 -12.35
CA ASP A 16 -2.93 -28.86 -11.16
C ASP A 16 -2.02 -28.23 -10.10
N ILE A 17 -2.64 -27.68 -9.05
CA ILE A 17 -2.00 -26.82 -8.04
C ILE A 17 -1.78 -27.52 -6.68
N SER A 18 -1.81 -28.86 -6.64
CA SER A 18 -1.65 -29.64 -5.40
C SER A 18 -0.36 -29.31 -4.63
N PHE A 19 0.68 -28.83 -5.32
CA PHE A 19 1.94 -28.37 -4.74
C PHE A 19 1.76 -27.19 -3.74
N TYR A 20 0.84 -26.27 -4.00
CA TYR A 20 0.60 -25.10 -3.14
C TYR A 20 -0.12 -25.47 -1.83
N ALA A 21 -0.98 -26.50 -1.88
CA ALA A 21 -1.64 -27.03 -0.69
C ALA A 21 -0.65 -27.70 0.28
N ASP A 22 0.42 -28.33 -0.25
CA ASP A 22 1.42 -29.04 0.55
C ASP A 22 2.34 -28.11 1.36
N GLN A 23 2.68 -26.92 0.86
CA GLN A 23 3.41 -25.92 1.64
C GLN A 23 2.57 -25.40 2.82
N ALA A 24 1.27 -25.11 2.60
CA ALA A 24 0.34 -24.71 3.65
C ALA A 24 0.11 -25.83 4.69
N HIS A 25 0.12 -27.10 4.26
CA HIS A 25 0.02 -28.25 5.15
C HIS A 25 1.27 -28.48 6.01
N SER A 26 2.46 -28.17 5.50
CA SER A 26 3.71 -28.27 6.25
C SER A 26 3.77 -27.29 7.44
N LEU A 27 3.23 -26.07 7.27
CA LEU A 27 3.17 -25.04 8.30
C LEU A 27 2.17 -25.35 9.43
N ARG A 28 1.10 -26.10 9.13
CA ARG A 28 0.17 -26.64 10.15
C ARG A 28 0.79 -27.71 11.06
N ARG A 29 1.86 -28.38 10.64
CA ARG A 29 2.54 -29.40 11.49
C ARG A 29 3.61 -28.82 12.40
N ALA A 30 4.13 -27.62 12.10
CA ALA A 30 5.15 -26.96 12.91
C ALA A 30 4.59 -26.21 14.14
N SER A 31 3.29 -25.89 14.13
CA SER A 31 2.58 -25.29 15.27
C SER A 31 1.61 -26.32 15.85
N ILE A 32 2.01 -27.01 16.92
CA ILE A 32 1.19 -27.62 17.99
C ILE A 32 2.09 -28.59 18.75
N ARG A 33 2.56 -28.17 19.93
CA ARG A 33 2.76 -29.03 21.11
C ARG A 33 2.91 -28.16 22.34
N ALA A 34 1.77 -27.80 22.94
CA ALA A 34 1.70 -27.43 24.35
C ALA A 34 0.37 -27.96 24.91
N THR A 35 0.46 -28.93 25.81
CA THR A 35 -0.68 -29.63 26.42
C THR A 35 -1.28 -28.85 27.60
N PRO A 36 -2.61 -28.91 27.81
CA PRO A 36 -3.32 -28.15 28.83
C PRO A 36 -3.21 -28.85 30.20
N ARG A 37 -2.27 -28.41 31.04
CA ARG A 37 -2.23 -28.85 32.46
C ARG A 37 -1.74 -27.80 33.46
N ALA A 38 -1.73 -26.53 33.08
CA ALA A 38 -1.25 -25.44 33.93
C ALA A 38 -2.24 -24.27 34.11
N ILE A 39 -3.52 -24.47 33.79
CA ILE A 39 -4.59 -23.49 34.03
C ILE A 39 -5.55 -24.12 35.04
N GLY A 40 -5.16 -24.10 36.31
CA GLY A 40 -5.97 -24.71 37.38
C GLY A 40 -5.53 -24.37 38.80
N ARG A 41 -4.52 -23.52 38.98
CA ARG A 41 -3.98 -23.19 40.32
C ARG A 41 -3.75 -21.71 40.61
N PHE A 42 -4.24 -20.80 39.78
CA PHE A 42 -3.99 -19.36 39.99
C PHE A 42 -5.23 -18.50 40.31
N LEU A 43 -6.44 -19.06 40.33
CA LEU A 43 -7.69 -18.31 40.58
C LEU A 43 -8.36 -18.69 41.91
N GLY A 44 -7.58 -18.68 42.98
CA GLY A 44 -8.09 -19.05 44.30
C GLY A 44 -7.32 -18.37 45.42
N ARG A 45 -7.40 -17.04 45.48
CA ARG A 45 -7.20 -16.19 46.68
C ARG A 45 -7.21 -14.73 46.24
N LEU A 46 -8.31 -14.02 46.50
CA LEU A 46 -8.36 -12.66 47.07
C LEU A 46 -9.80 -12.08 46.93
N ALA A 47 -10.61 -12.36 47.94
CA ALA A 47 -11.89 -11.74 48.29
C ALA A 47 -12.04 -11.99 49.80
N THR A 48 -12.35 -11.09 50.75
CA THR A 48 -12.91 -9.73 50.83
C THR A 48 -12.63 -9.23 52.29
N PRO A 49 -13.36 -8.27 52.93
CA PRO A 49 -13.45 -6.80 52.82
C PRO A 49 -13.08 -6.06 54.15
N VAL A 50 -12.98 -4.71 54.16
CA VAL A 50 -13.46 -3.87 55.30
C VAL A 50 -14.01 -2.51 54.81
N LEU A 51 -15.17 -2.15 55.36
CA LEU A 51 -15.99 -0.96 55.15
C LEU A 51 -15.67 0.18 56.14
N ARG A 52 -16.22 1.38 55.83
CA ARG A 52 -16.71 2.48 56.71
C ARG A 52 -15.81 3.72 56.97
N ARG A 53 -16.16 4.89 56.40
CA ARG A 53 -17.01 5.98 56.98
C ARG A 53 -16.97 7.28 56.12
N LEU A 54 -18.14 7.87 55.88
CA LEU A 54 -18.39 9.26 55.41
C LEU A 54 -18.56 10.20 56.64
N PRO A 55 -18.43 11.54 56.56
CA PRO A 55 -19.40 12.48 55.95
C PRO A 55 -18.74 13.65 55.17
N GLY A 56 -19.32 14.27 54.14
CA GLY A 56 -20.42 15.25 54.19
C GLY A 56 -19.91 16.64 53.71
N PRO A 57 -20.75 17.51 53.11
CA PRO A 57 -20.36 18.44 52.04
C PRO A 57 -20.16 19.89 52.49
N ASP A 58 -19.38 20.68 51.74
CA ASP A 58 -19.47 22.14 51.81
C ASP A 58 -19.26 22.81 50.44
N LEU A 59 -20.24 23.66 50.13
CA LEU A 59 -20.33 24.57 49.00
C LEU A 59 -19.74 25.93 49.42
N ARG A 60 -18.82 26.50 48.62
CA ARG A 60 -18.80 27.90 48.10
C ARG A 60 -17.37 28.42 47.90
N THR A 61 -17.32 29.38 46.95
CA THR A 61 -16.23 30.32 46.65
C THR A 61 -14.97 29.77 45.97
N SER A 62 -14.90 29.91 44.65
CA SER A 62 -14.15 31.04 44.09
C SER A 62 -14.32 31.13 42.57
N SER A 63 -15.05 32.17 42.20
CA SER A 63 -15.17 32.77 40.89
C SER A 63 -13.84 33.37 40.42
N THR A 64 -12.88 32.51 40.06
CA THR A 64 -11.62 32.89 39.38
C THR A 64 -11.18 31.86 38.33
N LEU A 65 -12.05 30.92 37.95
CA LEU A 65 -11.75 29.89 36.94
C LEU A 65 -12.53 30.07 35.63
N ALA A 66 -13.04 31.28 35.36
CA ALA A 66 -13.87 31.59 34.18
C ALA A 66 -13.16 32.43 33.11
N ALA A 67 -11.86 32.72 33.25
CA ALA A 67 -11.10 33.54 32.29
C ALA A 67 -9.81 32.86 31.75
N LEU A 68 -9.64 31.56 32.00
CA LEU A 68 -8.56 30.74 31.43
C LEU A 68 -9.08 29.51 30.67
N LEU A 69 -10.39 29.46 30.39
CA LEU A 69 -11.06 28.40 29.62
C LEU A 69 -11.47 28.85 28.20
N ALA A 70 -10.85 29.89 27.66
CA ALA A 70 -11.14 30.42 26.32
C ALA A 70 -9.90 30.50 25.42
N ALA A 71 -8.90 29.65 25.65
CA ALA A 71 -7.74 29.52 24.77
C ALA A 71 -7.28 28.06 24.64
N THR A 72 -8.23 27.14 24.43
CA THR A 72 -7.95 25.90 23.71
C THR A 72 -8.50 26.06 22.31
N VAL A 73 -7.77 26.77 21.45
CA VAL A 73 -7.85 26.49 20.02
C VAL A 73 -7.24 25.09 19.88
N ALA A 74 -8.09 24.07 20.03
CA ALA A 74 -7.77 22.76 19.50
C ALA A 74 -7.72 22.96 17.99
N LEU A 75 -6.51 23.18 17.46
CA LEU A 75 -6.28 23.00 16.04
C LEU A 75 -6.62 21.52 15.77
N PRO A 76 -7.64 21.20 14.95
CA PRO A 76 -7.75 19.85 14.45
C PRO A 76 -6.50 19.63 13.61
N ALA A 77 -5.70 18.63 13.98
CA ALA A 77 -4.69 18.10 13.10
C ALA A 77 -5.38 17.74 11.78
N ALA A 78 -5.05 18.48 10.72
CA ALA A 78 -5.61 18.27 9.39
C ALA A 78 -5.07 16.96 8.83
N ALA A 79 -5.94 16.09 8.30
CA ALA A 79 -5.56 14.78 7.79
C ALA A 79 -6.38 14.28 6.54
N ASP A 80 -5.80 13.40 5.68
CA ASP A 80 -6.09 13.06 4.25
C ASP A 80 -5.78 11.60 3.97
N GLU A 81 -6.19 11.08 2.81
CA GLU A 81 -6.00 9.75 2.24
C GLU A 81 -4.98 8.93 3.02
N THR A 82 -5.51 7.89 3.62
CA THR A 82 -4.95 7.17 4.76
C THR A 82 -3.64 6.46 4.47
N CYS A 83 -3.26 6.38 3.20
CA CYS A 83 -2.06 5.74 2.69
C CYS A 83 -0.87 6.70 2.58
N LEU A 84 -1.07 8.00 2.74
CA LEU A 84 -0.08 9.05 2.54
C LEU A 84 0.91 9.24 3.71
N SER A 85 2.02 9.92 3.44
CA SER A 85 3.01 10.28 4.46
C SER A 85 2.41 11.15 5.57
N PRO A 86 2.74 10.90 6.85
CA PRO A 86 2.29 11.73 7.97
C PRO A 86 2.91 13.14 7.98
N TYR A 87 3.87 13.43 7.10
CA TYR A 87 4.54 14.72 7.01
C TYR A 87 3.91 15.69 6.01
N MET A 88 2.89 15.25 5.25
CA MET A 88 2.27 16.08 4.21
C MET A 88 1.05 16.85 4.72
N PRO A 89 0.76 18.03 4.14
CA PRO A 89 -0.56 18.65 4.20
C PRO A 89 -1.63 17.71 3.69
N LYS A 90 -2.82 17.87 4.26
CA LYS A 90 -3.85 16.86 4.17
C LYS A 90 -5.24 17.43 3.81
N ILE A 91 -5.89 16.89 2.77
CA ILE A 91 -7.29 17.09 2.39
C ILE A 91 -8.23 16.38 3.39
N THR A 92 -8.78 17.14 4.34
CA THR A 92 -9.78 16.64 5.32
C THR A 92 -11.22 16.67 4.82
N GLY A 93 -11.46 17.46 3.76
CA GLY A 93 -12.76 17.60 3.12
C GLY A 93 -12.85 16.73 1.87
N HIS A 94 -13.58 17.24 0.88
CA HIS A 94 -13.65 16.58 -0.41
C HIS A 94 -12.41 16.92 -1.23
N GLU A 95 -11.84 15.89 -1.83
CA GLU A 95 -10.90 16.01 -2.93
C GLU A 95 -11.60 16.65 -4.14
N ASP A 96 -10.93 17.63 -4.75
CA ASP A 96 -11.42 18.26 -5.98
C ASP A 96 -11.01 17.44 -7.21
N TYR A 97 -9.87 16.75 -7.12
CA TYR A 97 -9.22 16.09 -8.25
C TYR A 97 -8.72 14.70 -7.87
N VAL A 98 -8.83 13.76 -8.80
CA VAL A 98 -8.08 12.50 -8.78
C VAL A 98 -7.02 12.57 -9.87
N TYR A 99 -5.75 12.53 -9.48
CA TYR A 99 -4.63 12.35 -10.38
C TYR A 99 -4.39 10.87 -10.58
N VAL A 100 -4.38 10.41 -11.83
CA VAL A 100 -4.18 9.01 -12.19
C VAL A 100 -2.92 8.87 -13.03
N TRP A 101 -1.90 8.23 -12.47
CA TRP A 101 -0.69 7.89 -13.21
C TRP A 101 -0.99 6.71 -14.13
N THR A 102 -0.80 6.93 -15.43
CA THR A 102 -1.38 6.07 -16.48
C THR A 102 -0.30 5.60 -17.43
N LEU A 103 -0.21 4.29 -17.65
CA LEU A 103 0.72 3.65 -18.58
C LEU A 103 0.20 3.71 -20.01
N GLY A 104 1.02 4.24 -20.91
CA GLY A 104 0.73 4.36 -22.33
C GLY A 104 0.63 3.00 -23.02
N VAL A 105 -0.28 2.89 -23.99
CA VAL A 105 -0.46 1.70 -24.82
C VAL A 105 -0.16 2.05 -26.27
N GLU A 106 0.69 1.28 -26.93
CA GLU A 106 1.01 1.50 -28.33
C GLU A 106 -0.25 1.42 -29.21
N GLY A 107 -0.45 2.43 -30.07
CA GLY A 107 -1.62 2.54 -30.92
C GLY A 107 -2.88 3.08 -30.24
N LEU A 108 -2.85 3.38 -28.93
CA LEU A 108 -3.93 3.99 -28.19
C LEU A 108 -3.60 5.43 -27.81
N GLY A 109 -4.36 6.40 -28.33
CA GLY A 109 -4.11 7.82 -28.07
C GLY A 109 -2.74 8.25 -28.60
N ASP A 110 -1.96 8.92 -27.75
CA ASP A 110 -0.56 9.26 -28.03
C ASP A 110 0.44 8.13 -27.70
N GLY A 111 -0.03 7.05 -27.07
CA GLY A 111 0.80 5.94 -26.61
C GLY A 111 1.86 6.28 -25.57
N SER A 112 1.80 7.46 -24.94
CA SER A 112 2.71 7.89 -23.86
C SER A 112 2.17 7.52 -22.50
N ASP A 113 3.04 7.36 -21.50
CA ASP A 113 2.64 7.48 -20.10
C ASP A 113 2.22 8.94 -19.83
N LYS A 114 1.29 9.14 -18.89
CA LYS A 114 0.72 10.47 -18.62
C LYS A 114 0.07 10.56 -17.24
N LEU A 115 0.04 11.78 -16.71
CA LEU A 115 -0.79 12.12 -15.56
C LEU A 115 -2.15 12.56 -16.08
N VAL A 116 -3.20 11.84 -15.71
CA VAL A 116 -4.59 12.19 -16.05
C VAL A 116 -5.22 12.86 -14.83
N THR A 117 -5.84 14.02 -15.02
CA THR A 117 -6.59 14.71 -13.96
C THR A 117 -8.08 14.54 -14.18
N VAL A 118 -8.76 13.97 -13.20
CA VAL A 118 -10.21 13.76 -13.18
C VAL A 118 -10.84 14.68 -12.16
N ASP A 119 -11.93 15.34 -12.53
CA ASP A 119 -12.70 16.20 -11.63
C ASP A 119 -13.58 15.37 -10.68
N ALA A 120 -13.33 15.47 -9.39
CA ALA A 120 -14.06 14.75 -8.34
C ALA A 120 -15.11 15.60 -7.62
N ARG A 121 -15.22 16.89 -7.94
CA ARG A 121 -16.11 17.84 -7.25
C ARG A 121 -17.57 17.49 -7.51
N ASP A 122 -18.37 17.32 -6.45
CA ASP A 122 -19.78 16.91 -6.57
C ASP A 122 -20.64 17.91 -7.36
N ASN A 123 -20.35 19.21 -7.27
CA ASN A 123 -21.13 20.28 -7.88
C ASN A 123 -20.53 20.82 -9.19
N SER A 124 -19.52 20.14 -9.75
CA SER A 124 -18.88 20.58 -10.98
C SER A 124 -19.63 20.09 -12.23
N PRO A 125 -19.78 20.91 -13.29
CA PRO A 125 -20.32 20.45 -14.58
C PRO A 125 -19.45 19.38 -15.27
N THR A 126 -18.20 19.21 -14.82
CA THR A 126 -17.26 18.20 -15.29
C THR A 126 -17.00 17.10 -14.28
N SER A 127 -17.78 17.00 -13.20
CA SER A 127 -17.67 15.90 -12.22
C SER A 127 -17.66 14.52 -12.90
N GLY A 128 -16.68 13.69 -12.53
CA GLY A 128 -16.47 12.37 -13.10
C GLY A 128 -15.89 12.36 -14.52
N LYS A 129 -15.34 13.49 -15.00
CA LYS A 129 -14.70 13.60 -16.33
C LYS A 129 -13.23 13.92 -16.21
N VAL A 130 -12.48 13.49 -17.21
CA VAL A 130 -11.10 13.95 -17.45
C VAL A 130 -11.13 15.43 -17.81
N ILE A 131 -10.34 16.24 -17.12
CA ILE A 131 -10.24 17.69 -17.32
C ILE A 131 -8.84 18.13 -17.76
N ASP A 132 -7.81 17.31 -17.52
CA ASP A 132 -6.46 17.54 -18.01
C ASP A 132 -5.72 16.21 -18.23
N VAL A 133 -4.75 16.24 -19.15
CA VAL A 133 -3.87 15.13 -19.49
C VAL A 133 -2.48 15.69 -19.82
N ASP A 134 -1.47 15.28 -19.05
CA ASP A 134 -0.08 15.73 -19.25
C ASP A 134 0.85 14.54 -19.57
N PRO A 135 1.20 14.31 -20.85
CA PRO A 135 2.02 13.18 -21.27
C PRO A 135 3.53 13.43 -21.11
N VAL A 136 4.28 12.37 -20.82
CA VAL A 136 5.75 12.45 -20.66
C VAL A 136 6.55 12.09 -21.93
N GLY A 137 5.86 11.85 -23.04
CA GLY A 137 6.45 11.56 -24.36
C GLY A 137 7.12 10.19 -24.51
N SER A 138 6.90 9.27 -23.57
CA SER A 138 7.55 7.94 -23.53
C SER A 138 6.72 6.92 -22.75
N ARG A 139 7.01 5.63 -22.92
CA ARG A 139 6.42 4.52 -22.14
C ARG A 139 7.46 3.95 -21.19
N ASN A 140 7.13 3.85 -19.91
CA ASN A 140 8.10 3.63 -18.85
C ASN A 140 7.66 2.58 -17.82
N GLU A 141 6.53 1.91 -18.05
CA GLU A 141 5.80 1.16 -17.02
C GLU A 141 5.40 2.09 -15.88
N ALA A 142 4.60 3.12 -16.18
CA ALA A 142 3.98 3.99 -15.18
C ALA A 142 3.28 3.15 -14.10
N HIS A 143 3.70 3.33 -12.86
CA HIS A 143 3.30 2.46 -11.76
C HIS A 143 2.84 3.27 -10.54
N HIS A 144 3.72 3.55 -9.57
CA HIS A 144 3.37 4.34 -8.39
C HIS A 144 3.90 5.79 -8.44
N GLY A 145 3.50 6.59 -7.45
CA GLY A 145 3.97 7.94 -7.27
C GLY A 145 3.60 8.47 -5.89
N GLY A 146 3.93 9.72 -5.63
CA GLY A 146 3.54 10.41 -4.40
C GLY A 146 4.00 11.86 -4.38
N PHE A 147 3.44 12.64 -3.46
CA PHE A 147 3.74 14.06 -3.37
C PHE A 147 5.00 14.35 -2.56
N THR A 148 5.57 15.53 -2.72
CA THR A 148 6.54 16.13 -1.79
C THR A 148 5.89 16.43 -0.44
N ASP A 149 6.70 16.63 0.61
CA ASP A 149 6.20 16.92 1.97
C ASP A 149 5.40 18.23 2.06
N ASP A 150 5.62 19.19 1.17
CA ASP A 150 4.80 20.40 1.02
C ASP A 150 3.61 20.23 0.04
N ARG A 151 3.47 19.03 -0.52
CA ARG A 151 2.48 18.62 -1.51
C ARG A 151 2.50 19.41 -2.82
N ARG A 152 3.55 20.18 -3.10
CA ARG A 152 3.58 21.06 -4.28
C ARG A 152 3.90 20.33 -5.58
N GLN A 153 4.57 19.19 -5.47
CA GLN A 153 4.97 18.38 -6.62
C GLN A 153 4.48 16.96 -6.46
N PHE A 154 4.09 16.33 -7.56
CA PHE A 154 3.79 14.90 -7.65
C PHE A 154 4.91 14.19 -8.41
N TRP A 155 5.57 13.25 -7.74
CA TRP A 155 6.64 12.43 -8.30
C TRP A 155 6.05 11.10 -8.77
N ALA A 156 6.10 10.83 -10.06
CA ALA A 156 5.58 9.63 -10.69
C ALA A 156 6.71 8.76 -11.24
N THR A 157 6.68 7.46 -10.95
CA THR A 157 7.78 6.54 -11.30
C THR A 157 7.51 5.80 -12.60
N GLY A 158 8.56 5.64 -13.40
CA GLY A 158 8.66 4.69 -14.50
C GLY A 158 9.39 3.45 -14.02
N LEU A 159 8.64 2.38 -13.76
CA LEU A 159 9.16 1.17 -13.11
C LEU A 159 10.19 0.45 -13.96
N ASP A 160 10.06 0.45 -15.29
CA ASP A 160 11.02 -0.26 -16.16
C ASP A 160 12.15 0.64 -16.63
N SER A 161 11.86 1.91 -16.93
CA SER A 161 12.85 2.85 -17.45
C SER A 161 13.76 3.45 -16.38
N ASN A 162 13.43 3.27 -15.10
CA ASN A 162 14.12 3.89 -13.96
C ASN A 162 14.09 5.42 -13.99
N THR A 163 13.07 5.99 -14.63
CA THR A 163 12.90 7.44 -14.73
C THR A 163 11.86 7.91 -13.72
N ILE A 164 12.11 9.04 -13.08
CA ILE A 164 11.11 9.72 -12.24
C ILE A 164 10.68 11.00 -12.93
N PHE A 165 9.37 11.20 -13.03
CA PHE A 165 8.73 12.38 -13.62
C PHE A 165 8.14 13.23 -12.49
N VAL A 166 8.44 14.53 -12.48
CA VAL A 166 7.99 15.45 -11.44
C VAL A 166 7.05 16.45 -12.05
N PHE A 167 5.80 16.42 -11.58
CA PHE A 167 4.74 17.33 -11.99
C PHE A 167 4.58 18.44 -10.95
N ASP A 168 4.47 19.68 -11.38
CA ASP A 168 3.96 20.77 -10.53
C ASP A 168 2.44 20.65 -10.44
N VAL A 169 1.93 20.50 -9.23
CA VAL A 169 0.49 20.42 -8.92
C VAL A 169 0.01 21.64 -8.14
N ALA A 170 0.90 22.52 -7.68
CA ALA A 170 0.53 23.65 -6.85
C ALA A 170 0.13 24.89 -7.65
N SER A 171 0.73 25.11 -8.83
CA SER A 171 0.44 26.31 -9.63
C SER A 171 -0.96 26.29 -10.22
N ASP A 172 -1.41 25.14 -10.72
CA ASP A 172 -2.78 24.90 -11.16
C ASP A 172 -3.14 23.43 -10.87
N PRO A 173 -3.80 23.14 -9.73
CA PRO A 173 -4.13 21.77 -9.35
C PRO A 173 -5.12 21.08 -10.30
N ALA A 174 -5.86 21.82 -11.13
CA ALA A 174 -6.73 21.24 -12.14
C ALA A 174 -5.95 20.85 -13.42
N ASN A 175 -4.72 21.34 -13.57
CA ASN A 175 -3.90 21.22 -14.78
C ASN A 175 -2.41 21.05 -14.42
N PRO A 176 -2.01 19.95 -13.78
CA PRO A 176 -0.61 19.68 -13.45
C PRO A 176 0.28 19.68 -14.69
N LYS A 177 1.55 20.06 -14.52
CA LYS A 177 2.52 20.13 -15.63
C LYS A 177 3.82 19.44 -15.28
N LEU A 178 4.35 18.62 -16.19
CA LEU A 178 5.70 18.07 -16.07
C LEU A 178 6.72 19.21 -16.00
N VAL A 179 7.47 19.29 -14.90
CA VAL A 179 8.48 20.34 -14.67
C VAL A 179 9.89 19.80 -14.56
N LYS A 180 10.06 18.50 -14.27
CA LYS A 180 11.39 17.87 -14.18
C LYS A 180 11.33 16.38 -14.49
N THR A 181 12.42 15.88 -15.06
CA THR A 181 12.65 14.45 -15.30
C THR A 181 13.99 14.05 -14.71
N ILE A 182 14.01 13.00 -13.88
CA ILE A 182 15.21 12.40 -13.28
C ILE A 182 15.43 11.06 -13.99
N ALA A 183 16.27 11.06 -15.01
CA ALA A 183 16.53 9.88 -15.87
C ALA A 183 17.81 9.11 -15.49
N ASP A 184 18.58 9.61 -14.52
CA ASP A 184 19.86 9.06 -14.08
C ASP A 184 19.76 8.30 -12.75
N PHE A 185 18.55 7.87 -12.35
CA PHE A 185 18.30 7.17 -11.08
C PHE A 185 19.22 5.96 -10.90
N ALA A 186 19.30 5.07 -11.88
CA ALA A 186 20.09 3.84 -11.77
C ALA A 186 21.59 4.13 -11.62
N GLU A 187 22.10 5.17 -12.29
CA GLU A 187 23.50 5.58 -12.19
C GLU A 187 23.79 6.20 -10.82
N LYS A 188 23.03 7.23 -10.42
CA LYS A 188 23.25 7.99 -9.17
C LYS A 188 23.15 7.12 -7.92
N THR A 189 22.29 6.11 -7.96
CA THR A 189 22.02 5.24 -6.80
C THR A 189 23.01 4.10 -6.64
N GLY A 190 23.93 3.92 -7.59
CA GLY A 190 24.88 2.80 -7.59
C GLY A 190 24.27 1.49 -8.09
N GLY A 191 23.28 1.55 -8.99
CA GLY A 191 22.72 0.39 -9.69
C GLY A 191 21.38 -0.13 -9.15
N VAL A 192 20.63 0.69 -8.40
CA VAL A 192 19.25 0.38 -8.01
C VAL A 192 18.33 0.63 -9.21
N VAL A 193 17.38 -0.27 -9.45
CA VAL A 193 16.43 -0.17 -10.58
C VAL A 193 15.02 -0.53 -10.11
N GLY A 194 14.01 -0.13 -10.87
CA GLY A 194 12.62 -0.29 -10.51
C GLY A 194 12.19 0.62 -9.36
N PRO A 195 12.34 1.95 -9.46
CA PRO A 195 11.75 2.86 -8.48
C PRO A 195 10.24 2.62 -8.44
N HIS A 196 9.72 2.30 -7.25
CA HIS A 196 8.33 1.90 -7.07
C HIS A 196 7.50 3.09 -6.60
N GLY A 197 7.36 3.30 -5.29
CA GLY A 197 6.65 4.45 -4.71
C GLY A 197 7.56 5.64 -4.44
N ALA A 198 6.98 6.85 -4.41
CA ALA A 198 7.66 8.06 -3.96
C ALA A 198 7.04 8.53 -2.63
N TYR A 199 7.78 8.45 -1.53
CA TYR A 199 7.24 8.69 -0.20
C TYR A 199 7.87 9.91 0.47
N ALA A 200 7.06 10.94 0.75
CA ALA A 200 7.54 12.16 1.39
C ALA A 200 8.07 11.93 2.80
N LEU A 201 9.23 12.53 3.06
CA LEU A 201 9.80 12.80 4.37
C LEU A 201 10.10 14.31 4.44
N PRO A 202 10.37 14.90 5.62
CA PRO A 202 10.66 16.32 5.71
C PRO A 202 11.86 16.72 4.82
N GLY A 203 11.60 17.53 3.79
CA GLY A 203 12.56 18.00 2.78
C GLY A 203 13.15 16.92 1.87
N ARG A 204 12.59 15.70 1.83
CA ARG A 204 13.17 14.56 1.11
C ARG A 204 12.09 13.62 0.55
N MET A 205 12.45 12.92 -0.51
CA MET A 205 11.70 11.79 -1.04
C MET A 205 12.43 10.49 -0.74
N MET A 206 11.74 9.53 -0.13
CA MET A 206 12.18 8.16 0.03
C MET A 206 11.54 7.30 -1.06
N ILE A 207 12.36 6.65 -1.88
CA ILE A 207 11.94 5.83 -3.01
C ILE A 207 12.30 4.37 -2.73
N PRO A 208 11.38 3.51 -2.25
CA PRO A 208 11.57 2.08 -2.34
C PRO A 208 11.67 1.64 -3.80
N ALA A 209 12.58 0.69 -4.07
CA ALA A 209 12.75 0.10 -5.38
C ALA A 209 12.53 -1.43 -5.34
N LEU A 210 12.44 -2.04 -6.51
CA LEU A 210 12.14 -3.48 -6.65
C LEU A 210 13.35 -4.34 -7.01
N SER A 211 14.39 -3.76 -7.62
CA SER A 211 15.48 -4.55 -8.19
C SER A 211 16.81 -3.81 -8.21
N ASN A 212 17.80 -4.46 -8.81
CA ASN A 212 19.09 -3.94 -9.19
C ASN A 212 19.35 -4.11 -10.69
N LYS A 213 20.44 -3.53 -11.19
CA LYS A 213 20.88 -3.62 -12.60
C LYS A 213 20.99 -5.05 -13.16
N ASP A 214 21.17 -6.05 -12.29
CA ASP A 214 21.26 -7.47 -12.66
C ASP A 214 19.88 -8.14 -12.76
N GLY A 215 18.80 -7.45 -12.37
CA GLY A 215 17.41 -7.90 -12.48
C GLY A 215 16.94 -8.87 -11.37
N THR A 216 17.79 -9.19 -10.40
CA THR A 216 17.64 -10.32 -9.46
C THR A 216 16.67 -10.08 -8.28
N GLY A 217 16.22 -8.85 -8.08
CA GLY A 217 15.33 -8.45 -6.98
C GLY A 217 16.01 -7.90 -5.74
N ARG A 218 17.32 -8.13 -5.56
CA ARG A 218 18.07 -7.39 -4.54
C ARG A 218 17.91 -5.90 -4.79
N THR A 219 17.51 -5.12 -3.79
CA THR A 219 17.18 -3.71 -3.98
C THR A 219 17.48 -2.83 -2.77
N ALA A 220 17.11 -1.56 -2.84
CA ALA A 220 17.40 -0.54 -1.85
C ALA A 220 16.21 0.42 -1.64
N LEU A 221 16.27 1.14 -0.53
CA LEU A 221 15.59 2.42 -0.37
C LEU A 221 16.52 3.53 -0.84
N VAL A 222 16.01 4.50 -1.60
CA VAL A 222 16.81 5.60 -2.14
C VAL A 222 16.24 6.94 -1.67
N GLU A 223 17.12 7.85 -1.24
CA GLU A 223 16.73 9.19 -0.82
C GLU A 223 17.14 10.25 -1.84
N PHE A 224 16.20 11.14 -2.16
CA PHE A 224 16.42 12.37 -2.90
C PHE A 224 15.97 13.57 -2.08
N SER A 225 16.51 14.77 -2.35
CA SER A 225 15.89 16.01 -1.88
C SER A 225 14.62 16.31 -2.68
N ASN A 226 13.77 17.21 -2.20
CA ASN A 226 12.59 17.67 -2.96
C ASN A 226 12.98 18.30 -4.30
N GLU A 227 14.19 18.82 -4.42
CA GLU A 227 14.71 19.39 -5.67
C GLU A 227 15.17 18.30 -6.65
N GLY A 228 15.16 17.01 -6.32
CA GLY A 228 15.61 15.95 -7.22
C GLY A 228 17.09 15.62 -7.13
N GLU A 229 17.78 16.04 -6.08
CA GLU A 229 19.20 15.72 -5.88
C GLU A 229 19.37 14.45 -5.06
N PHE A 230 20.22 13.53 -5.52
CA PHE A 230 20.49 12.26 -4.83
C PHE A 230 21.15 12.50 -3.47
N ILE A 231 20.69 11.79 -2.44
CA ILE A 231 21.22 11.89 -1.08
C ILE A 231 21.90 10.59 -0.67
N ALA A 232 21.20 9.45 -0.73
CA ALA A 232 21.72 8.19 -0.22
C ALA A 232 21.00 6.97 -0.81
N THR A 233 21.69 5.83 -0.79
CA THR A 233 21.15 4.50 -1.07
C THR A 233 21.30 3.63 0.17
N HIS A 234 20.21 3.00 0.61
CA HIS A 234 20.15 2.10 1.76
C HIS A 234 19.71 0.71 1.29
N TRP A 235 20.66 -0.19 1.06
CA TRP A 235 20.37 -1.54 0.56
C TRP A 235 19.57 -2.36 1.57
N LEU A 236 18.53 -3.05 1.09
CA LEU A 236 17.78 -4.01 1.89
C LEU A 236 18.73 -5.16 2.25
N PRO A 237 18.80 -5.57 3.52
CA PRO A 237 19.77 -6.55 3.95
C PRO A 237 19.41 -7.94 3.43
N THR A 238 20.42 -8.72 3.09
CA THR A 238 20.30 -10.17 2.88
C THR A 238 20.58 -10.92 4.18
N ALA A 239 20.22 -12.20 4.26
CA ALA A 239 20.51 -13.04 5.43
C ALA A 239 22.01 -13.09 5.78
N LYS A 240 22.89 -12.90 4.80
CA LYS A 240 24.34 -12.80 5.04
C LYS A 240 24.73 -11.52 5.78
N GLU A 241 24.02 -10.43 5.54
CA GLU A 241 24.28 -9.09 6.08
C GLU A 241 23.51 -8.85 7.39
N ALA A 242 22.37 -9.54 7.59
CA ALA A 242 21.49 -9.37 8.76
C ALA A 242 21.77 -10.32 9.93
N LYS A 243 22.95 -10.95 10.01
CA LYS A 243 23.23 -12.02 11.00
C LYS A 243 23.03 -11.62 12.46
N ASP A 244 23.25 -10.34 12.78
CA ASP A 244 23.14 -9.79 14.14
C ASP A 244 21.77 -9.12 14.40
N ILE A 245 20.87 -9.15 13.42
CA ILE A 245 19.52 -8.61 13.50
C ILE A 245 18.55 -9.75 13.87
N PRO A 246 17.67 -9.59 14.87
CA PRO A 246 16.61 -10.56 15.16
C PRO A 246 15.78 -10.92 13.93
N GLY A 247 15.68 -12.22 13.63
CA GLY A 247 14.99 -12.74 12.43
C GLY A 247 15.77 -12.52 11.13
N GLY A 248 17.01 -12.05 11.19
CA GLY A 248 17.83 -11.74 10.03
C GLY A 248 18.06 -12.90 9.06
N GLU A 249 17.89 -14.15 9.50
CA GLU A 249 17.87 -15.33 8.63
C GLU A 249 16.75 -15.30 7.57
N PHE A 250 15.70 -14.52 7.79
CA PHE A 250 14.58 -14.33 6.85
C PHE A 250 14.81 -13.18 5.86
N ALA A 251 15.91 -12.43 5.98
CA ALA A 251 16.18 -11.28 5.14
C ALA A 251 16.48 -11.71 3.70
N ASP A 252 15.57 -11.42 2.77
CA ASP A 252 15.65 -11.83 1.37
C ASP A 252 16.32 -10.78 0.46
N GLY A 253 16.53 -9.56 0.96
CA GLY A 253 17.11 -8.45 0.20
C GLY A 253 16.14 -7.82 -0.80
N TYR A 254 14.87 -8.22 -0.80
CA TYR A 254 13.83 -7.69 -1.67
C TYR A 254 13.13 -6.47 -1.04
N GLY A 255 12.48 -5.68 -1.89
CA GLY A 255 11.78 -4.45 -1.52
C GLY A 255 10.47 -4.31 -2.30
N TYR A 256 9.57 -3.46 -1.79
CA TYR A 256 8.33 -3.09 -2.48
C TYR A 256 7.81 -1.74 -1.98
N ASP A 257 7.30 -1.71 -0.74
CA ASP A 257 6.75 -0.51 -0.12
C ASP A 257 7.58 -0.08 1.10
N ALA A 258 7.50 1.20 1.45
CA ALA A 258 8.14 1.78 2.63
C ALA A 258 7.24 2.84 3.28
N ARG A 259 6.94 2.68 4.57
CA ARG A 259 6.08 3.60 5.32
C ARG A 259 6.61 3.84 6.73
N VAL A 260 6.44 5.05 7.26
CA VAL A 260 7.00 5.45 8.55
C VAL A 260 5.93 5.66 9.62
N LEU A 261 6.29 5.36 10.87
CA LEU A 261 5.54 5.72 12.07
C LEU A 261 6.43 6.63 12.94
N PRO A 262 6.46 7.96 12.66
CA PRO A 262 7.47 8.87 13.22
C PRO A 262 7.54 8.87 14.74
N ARG A 263 6.39 8.87 15.41
CA ARG A 263 6.30 8.93 16.88
C ARG A 263 6.92 7.72 17.59
N LYS A 264 7.17 6.63 16.86
CA LYS A 264 7.84 5.42 17.36
C LYS A 264 9.27 5.27 16.81
N ASN A 265 9.73 6.22 16.00
CA ASN A 265 11.00 6.13 15.27
C ASN A 265 11.15 4.81 14.49
N VAL A 266 10.09 4.41 13.79
CA VAL A 266 10.14 3.18 12.97
C VAL A 266 9.72 3.43 11.54
N MET A 267 10.36 2.70 10.64
CA MET A 267 9.99 2.56 9.24
C MET A 267 9.78 1.08 8.98
N LEU A 268 8.76 0.74 8.21
CA LEU A 268 8.46 -0.63 7.80
C LEU A 268 8.67 -0.72 6.30
N THR A 269 9.33 -1.79 5.85
CA THR A 269 9.47 -2.14 4.44
C THR A 269 8.89 -3.51 4.16
N SER A 270 8.35 -3.68 2.95
CA SER A 270 7.80 -4.94 2.45
C SER A 270 8.61 -5.47 1.26
N SER A 271 8.18 -6.56 0.63
CA SER A 271 9.01 -7.32 -0.31
C SER A 271 8.20 -7.89 -1.48
N PHE A 272 8.70 -7.70 -2.70
CA PHE A 272 8.09 -8.26 -3.91
C PHE A 272 9.05 -9.13 -4.71
N ALA A 273 9.45 -8.74 -5.91
CA ALA A 273 10.25 -9.55 -6.81
C ALA A 273 11.15 -8.67 -7.67
N GLY A 274 12.18 -9.27 -8.25
CA GLY A 274 13.07 -8.61 -9.19
C GLY A 274 12.49 -8.44 -10.59
N ARG A 275 13.15 -7.59 -11.37
CA ARG A 275 12.77 -7.28 -12.76
C ARG A 275 12.69 -8.52 -13.64
N GLU A 276 13.52 -9.53 -13.37
CA GLU A 276 13.48 -10.81 -14.08
C GLU A 276 12.13 -11.55 -13.97
N ASN A 277 11.38 -11.27 -12.89
CA ASN A 277 10.05 -11.83 -12.66
C ASN A 277 8.95 -10.83 -13.02
N TYR A 278 8.96 -9.61 -12.47
CA TYR A 278 7.80 -8.70 -12.62
C TYR A 278 7.60 -8.18 -14.05
N MET A 279 8.67 -8.11 -14.86
CA MET A 279 8.54 -7.75 -16.28
C MET A 279 8.29 -8.95 -17.20
N ARG A 280 8.17 -10.16 -16.68
CA ARG A 280 7.90 -11.36 -17.47
C ARG A 280 6.39 -11.64 -17.51
N PRO A 281 5.83 -12.20 -18.61
CA PRO A 281 4.42 -12.54 -18.67
C PRO A 281 3.96 -13.39 -17.48
N PHE A 282 2.83 -13.01 -16.85
CA PHE A 282 2.38 -13.64 -15.60
C PHE A 282 2.26 -15.17 -15.71
N GLY A 283 1.68 -15.68 -16.81
CA GLY A 283 1.53 -17.11 -17.03
C GLY A 283 2.85 -17.88 -17.13
N GLU A 284 3.92 -17.24 -17.63
CA GLU A 284 5.26 -17.83 -17.67
C GLU A 284 5.90 -17.86 -16.27
N VAL A 285 5.71 -16.81 -15.47
CA VAL A 285 6.20 -16.76 -14.09
C VAL A 285 5.48 -17.79 -13.23
N ALA A 286 4.15 -17.81 -13.27
CA ALA A 286 3.32 -18.74 -12.50
C ALA A 286 3.56 -20.22 -12.85
N GLY A 287 3.98 -20.50 -14.09
CA GLY A 287 4.33 -21.84 -14.56
C GLY A 287 5.76 -22.30 -14.26
N ASP A 288 6.61 -21.42 -13.74
CA ASP A 288 8.04 -21.67 -13.53
C ASP A 288 8.37 -21.78 -12.03
N ALA A 289 8.63 -23.00 -11.58
CA ALA A 289 8.91 -23.28 -10.18
C ALA A 289 10.16 -22.60 -9.64
N GLU A 290 11.16 -22.28 -10.48
CA GLU A 290 12.35 -21.53 -10.03
C GLU A 290 12.05 -20.03 -9.94
N ALA A 291 11.31 -19.47 -10.90
CA ALA A 291 10.85 -18.08 -10.79
C ALA A 291 9.96 -17.87 -9.56
N MET A 292 9.07 -18.81 -9.25
CA MET A 292 8.19 -18.74 -8.07
C MET A 292 8.94 -18.77 -6.73
N LYS A 293 10.19 -19.22 -6.69
CA LYS A 293 11.04 -19.12 -5.48
C LYS A 293 11.66 -17.72 -5.29
N LYS A 294 11.64 -16.88 -6.33
CA LYS A 294 12.25 -15.54 -6.36
C LYS A 294 11.22 -14.45 -6.07
N PHE A 295 10.46 -14.66 -5.01
CA PHE A 295 9.46 -13.76 -4.49
C PHE A 295 9.71 -13.51 -3.01
N GLY A 296 9.35 -12.31 -2.56
CA GLY A 296 9.55 -11.82 -1.22
C GLY A 296 8.69 -12.53 -0.19
N ASN A 297 9.30 -12.77 0.96
CA ASN A 297 8.68 -13.45 2.08
C ASN A 297 9.00 -12.74 3.40
N SER A 298 9.44 -11.49 3.35
CA SER A 298 9.90 -10.76 4.51
C SER A 298 9.33 -9.34 4.59
N MET A 299 9.21 -8.86 5.82
CA MET A 299 9.06 -7.43 6.09
C MET A 299 10.13 -7.03 7.10
N ILE A 300 10.57 -5.79 7.06
CA ILE A 300 11.65 -5.32 7.93
C ILE A 300 11.20 -4.06 8.63
N ILE A 301 11.31 -4.06 9.97
CA ILE A 301 11.19 -2.84 10.74
C ILE A 301 12.58 -2.25 11.00
N TRP A 302 12.69 -0.95 10.79
CA TRP A 302 13.92 -0.18 10.84
C TRP A 302 13.85 0.84 11.97
N ASP A 303 15.00 1.22 12.49
CA ASP A 303 15.17 2.53 13.11
C ASP A 303 15.02 3.54 11.98
N PHE A 304 13.95 4.33 12.04
CA PHE A 304 13.66 5.28 10.98
C PHE A 304 14.79 6.29 10.88
N HIS A 305 15.09 7.06 11.92
CA HIS A 305 16.09 8.13 11.87
C HIS A 305 17.50 7.64 11.49
N ALA A 306 17.94 6.49 12.01
CA ALA A 306 19.27 5.96 11.70
C ALA A 306 19.34 5.22 10.36
N ARG A 307 18.19 4.91 9.72
CA ARG A 307 18.08 4.07 8.52
C ARG A 307 18.71 2.68 8.71
N THR A 308 18.60 2.12 9.92
CA THR A 308 19.19 0.81 10.26
C THR A 308 18.11 -0.24 10.49
N PRO A 309 18.23 -1.46 9.93
CA PRO A 309 17.25 -2.51 10.18
C PRO A 309 17.32 -2.98 11.64
N LYS A 310 16.16 -3.17 12.28
CA LYS A 310 16.05 -3.58 13.69
C LYS A 310 15.57 -5.02 13.87
N LYS A 311 14.65 -5.47 13.02
CA LYS A 311 14.09 -6.83 13.08
C LYS A 311 13.50 -7.19 11.71
N VAL A 312 13.67 -8.43 11.32
CA VAL A 312 13.09 -9.00 10.10
C VAL A 312 11.98 -9.97 10.49
N PHE A 313 10.82 -9.83 9.86
CA PHE A 313 9.66 -10.69 10.02
C PHE A 313 9.55 -11.66 8.86
N GLN A 314 9.23 -12.91 9.14
CA GLN A 314 8.82 -13.86 8.13
C GLN A 314 7.33 -13.65 7.80
N VAL A 315 7.05 -13.04 6.66
CA VAL A 315 5.70 -12.73 6.16
C VAL A 315 5.57 -13.35 4.76
N PRO A 316 5.23 -14.64 4.66
CA PRO A 316 5.31 -15.39 3.41
C PRO A 316 4.22 -15.01 2.41
N GLY A 317 4.60 -15.08 1.13
CA GLY A 317 3.68 -14.93 0.01
C GLY A 317 3.54 -13.49 -0.48
N VAL A 318 4.63 -12.76 -0.59
CA VAL A 318 4.70 -11.44 -1.23
C VAL A 318 3.88 -10.40 -0.46
N PRO A 319 4.38 -9.90 0.69
CA PRO A 319 3.77 -8.77 1.38
C PRO A 319 3.96 -7.51 0.53
N LEU A 320 2.85 -6.88 0.13
CA LEU A 320 2.85 -5.73 -0.76
C LEU A 320 2.68 -4.43 0.03
N GLU A 321 1.51 -3.83 -0.07
CA GLU A 321 1.21 -2.50 0.42
C GLU A 321 1.19 -2.43 1.95
N ILE A 322 1.75 -1.35 2.51
CA ILE A 322 1.78 -1.11 3.96
C ILE A 322 0.79 0.00 4.31
N ARG A 323 -0.07 -0.24 5.30
CA ARG A 323 -1.01 0.76 5.82
C ARG A 323 -0.88 0.87 7.33
N TRP A 324 -0.23 1.92 7.80
CA TRP A 324 -0.18 2.26 9.23
C TRP A 324 -1.54 2.74 9.71
N ALA A 325 -1.90 2.34 10.93
CA ALA A 325 -3.01 2.93 11.63
C ALA A 325 -2.76 4.42 11.96
N GLN A 326 -3.80 5.24 11.79
CA GLN A 326 -3.75 6.69 11.90
C GLN A 326 -3.94 7.19 13.34
N GLY A 327 -4.61 6.39 14.18
CA GLY A 327 -4.86 6.71 15.58
C GLY A 327 -3.57 7.09 16.31
N LYS A 328 -3.63 8.18 17.09
CA LYS A 328 -2.47 8.77 17.79
C LYS A 328 -1.70 7.77 18.67
N ASP A 329 -2.37 6.75 19.18
CA ASP A 329 -1.82 5.73 20.07
C ASP A 329 -1.68 4.35 19.39
N HIS A 330 -2.07 4.21 18.11
CA HIS A 330 -2.13 2.94 17.39
C HIS A 330 -0.79 2.50 16.80
N ALA A 331 -0.04 1.65 17.49
CA ALA A 331 1.25 1.15 17.03
C ALA A 331 1.14 -0.14 16.20
N TYR A 332 0.40 -0.08 15.08
CA TYR A 332 0.25 -1.22 14.16
C TYR A 332 0.05 -0.80 12.71
N ALA A 333 0.35 -1.73 11.79
CA ALA A 333 0.11 -1.62 10.36
C ALA A 333 -0.47 -2.91 9.81
N PHE A 334 -1.20 -2.80 8.70
CA PHE A 334 -1.63 -3.92 7.89
C PHE A 334 -0.77 -4.06 6.61
N THR A 335 -0.67 -5.29 6.12
CA THR A 335 -0.26 -5.61 4.76
C THR A 335 -1.05 -6.81 4.23
N SER A 336 -1.19 -6.92 2.92
CA SER A 336 -1.73 -8.10 2.25
C SER A 336 -0.61 -8.93 1.63
N THR A 337 -0.79 -10.25 1.58
CA THR A 337 0.14 -11.16 0.91
C THR A 337 -0.49 -11.75 -0.34
N ALA A 338 0.09 -11.44 -1.51
CA ALA A 338 -0.47 -11.77 -2.82
C ALA A 338 -0.64 -13.29 -3.05
N LEU A 339 0.40 -14.07 -2.74
CA LEU A 339 0.41 -15.51 -3.04
C LEU A 339 -0.26 -16.38 -1.97
N THR A 340 -0.30 -15.92 -0.72
CA THR A 340 -0.96 -16.65 0.37
C THR A 340 -2.37 -16.16 0.65
N SER A 341 -2.79 -15.04 0.04
CA SER A 341 -4.11 -14.44 0.16
C SER A 341 -4.51 -14.12 1.60
N LYS A 342 -3.60 -13.54 2.39
CA LYS A 342 -3.82 -13.21 3.80
C LYS A 342 -3.70 -11.72 4.08
N LEU A 343 -4.43 -11.29 5.10
CA LEU A 343 -4.20 -10.02 5.78
C LEU A 343 -3.27 -10.27 6.97
N TRP A 344 -2.20 -9.47 7.06
CA TRP A 344 -1.21 -9.52 8.12
C TRP A 344 -1.23 -8.24 8.94
N LEU A 345 -0.99 -8.40 10.23
CA LEU A 345 -0.81 -7.33 11.19
C LEU A 345 0.63 -7.29 11.66
N VAL A 346 1.30 -6.16 11.50
CA VAL A 346 2.57 -5.83 12.15
C VAL A 346 2.27 -4.88 13.31
N HIS A 347 2.60 -5.23 14.54
CA HIS A 347 2.22 -4.45 15.72
C HIS A 347 3.28 -4.49 16.82
N GLU A 348 3.31 -3.44 17.65
CA GLU A 348 4.03 -3.44 18.92
C GLU A 348 3.21 -4.19 19.98
N ASP A 349 3.83 -5.08 20.74
CA ASP A 349 3.17 -5.80 21.84
C ASP A 349 3.29 -5.04 23.18
N GLU A 350 2.68 -5.60 24.23
CA GLU A 350 2.68 -4.98 25.58
C GLU A 350 4.08 -4.78 26.18
N LYS A 351 5.10 -5.45 25.64
CA LYS A 351 6.50 -5.32 26.08
C LYS A 351 7.29 -4.31 25.24
N GLY A 352 6.67 -3.68 24.24
CA GLY A 352 7.34 -2.78 23.31
C GLY A 352 8.04 -3.50 22.16
N GLU A 353 7.80 -4.80 21.99
CA GLU A 353 8.44 -5.60 20.94
C GLU A 353 7.54 -5.69 19.70
N TRP A 354 8.12 -5.50 18.52
CA TRP A 354 7.37 -5.59 17.27
C TRP A 354 7.18 -7.04 16.85
N GLN A 355 5.96 -7.38 16.45
CA GLN A 355 5.54 -8.71 16.01
C GLN A 355 4.80 -8.63 14.67
N ALA A 356 4.77 -9.73 13.93
CA ALA A 356 3.98 -9.88 12.73
C ALA A 356 3.17 -11.19 12.79
N LYS A 357 1.89 -11.13 12.43
CA LYS A 357 1.03 -12.32 12.36
C LYS A 357 -0.05 -12.18 11.31
N ALA A 358 -0.42 -13.29 10.67
CA ALA A 358 -1.63 -13.36 9.86
C ALA A 358 -2.86 -13.22 10.78
N VAL A 359 -3.83 -12.41 10.35
CA VAL A 359 -5.03 -12.08 11.14
C VAL A 359 -6.34 -12.39 10.42
N ALA A 360 -6.34 -12.46 9.09
CA ALA A 360 -7.50 -12.91 8.31
C ALA A 360 -7.08 -13.51 6.96
N ASP A 361 -7.98 -14.28 6.36
CA ASP A 361 -7.89 -14.70 4.97
C ASP A 361 -8.63 -13.67 4.10
N ILE A 362 -8.00 -13.21 3.01
CA ILE A 362 -8.63 -12.34 2.01
C ILE A 362 -9.37 -13.18 0.97
N GLY A 363 -8.81 -14.35 0.63
CA GLY A 363 -9.43 -15.27 -0.30
C GLY A 363 -8.78 -16.64 -0.23
N ASP A 364 -9.29 -17.57 -1.04
CA ASP A 364 -8.70 -18.90 -1.17
C ASP A 364 -7.51 -18.84 -2.14
N PRO A 365 -6.25 -18.99 -1.68
CA PRO A 365 -5.08 -18.91 -2.54
C PRO A 365 -5.10 -19.97 -3.66
N ALA A 366 -5.82 -21.09 -3.48
CA ALA A 366 -5.98 -22.10 -4.54
C ALA A 366 -6.81 -21.59 -5.73
N LYS A 367 -7.59 -20.52 -5.54
CA LYS A 367 -8.34 -19.83 -6.61
C LYS A 367 -7.56 -18.66 -7.22
N LEU A 368 -6.34 -18.40 -6.72
CA LEU A 368 -5.46 -17.32 -7.15
C LEU A 368 -6.16 -15.95 -7.23
N PRO A 369 -6.83 -15.44 -6.17
CA PRO A 369 -7.43 -14.10 -6.22
C PRO A 369 -6.36 -13.00 -6.34
N ILE A 370 -5.18 -13.20 -5.74
CA ILE A 370 -4.02 -12.27 -5.74
C ILE A 370 -4.39 -10.90 -5.16
N PRO A 371 -4.40 -10.73 -3.81
CA PRO A 371 -4.47 -9.41 -3.21
C PRO A 371 -3.31 -8.53 -3.65
N VAL A 372 -3.60 -7.33 -4.12
CA VAL A 372 -2.58 -6.42 -4.69
C VAL A 372 -2.52 -5.06 -4.00
N ASP A 373 -3.66 -4.56 -3.51
CA ASP A 373 -3.71 -3.31 -2.75
C ASP A 373 -4.68 -3.41 -1.56
N ILE A 374 -4.44 -2.56 -0.57
CA ILE A 374 -5.30 -2.37 0.59
C ILE A 374 -5.42 -0.89 0.92
N SER A 375 -6.56 -0.48 1.46
CA SER A 375 -6.77 0.87 1.99
C SER A 375 -7.45 0.81 3.34
N LEU A 376 -6.87 1.47 4.35
CA LEU A 376 -7.39 1.51 5.73
C LEU A 376 -8.14 2.82 5.95
N SER A 377 -9.32 2.85 6.56
CA SER A 377 -10.05 4.11 6.82
C SER A 377 -9.35 4.99 7.85
N ALA A 378 -9.63 6.30 7.84
CA ALA A 378 -8.96 7.28 8.71
C ALA A 378 -9.24 7.07 10.20
N ASP A 379 -10.35 6.40 10.52
CA ASP A 379 -10.72 6.02 11.88
C ASP A 379 -10.21 4.62 12.29
N ASP A 380 -9.43 3.97 11.42
CA ASP A 380 -8.84 2.64 11.58
C ASP A 380 -9.85 1.49 11.78
N LYS A 381 -11.07 1.61 11.26
CA LYS A 381 -12.13 0.59 11.46
C LYS A 381 -12.51 -0.19 10.21
N THR A 382 -12.26 0.34 9.03
CA THR A 382 -12.64 -0.29 7.77
C THR A 382 -11.40 -0.47 6.90
N LEU A 383 -11.18 -1.66 6.36
CA LEU A 383 -10.09 -1.94 5.44
C LEU A 383 -10.63 -2.56 4.16
N PHE A 384 -10.37 -1.91 3.03
CA PHE A 384 -10.62 -2.43 1.70
C PHE A 384 -9.40 -3.23 1.24
N ALA A 385 -9.64 -4.37 0.61
CA ALA A 385 -8.62 -5.24 0.05
C ALA A 385 -9.03 -5.68 -1.35
N ASP A 386 -8.23 -5.32 -2.34
CA ASP A 386 -8.51 -5.57 -3.73
C ASP A 386 -7.72 -6.78 -4.23
N THR A 387 -8.38 -7.61 -5.03
CA THR A 387 -7.81 -8.84 -5.58
C THR A 387 -7.88 -8.83 -7.10
N PHE A 388 -6.71 -9.03 -7.70
CA PHE A 388 -6.47 -8.76 -9.10
C PHE A 388 -7.17 -9.73 -10.05
N MET A 389 -7.07 -11.03 -9.80
CA MET A 389 -7.48 -12.03 -10.78
C MET A 389 -8.99 -12.23 -10.86
N ASP A 390 -9.71 -12.00 -9.77
CA ASP A 390 -11.17 -12.10 -9.72
C ASP A 390 -11.87 -10.73 -9.79
N GLY A 391 -11.09 -9.64 -9.73
CA GLY A 391 -11.56 -8.26 -9.84
C GLY A 391 -12.50 -7.84 -8.71
N MET A 392 -12.30 -8.42 -7.52
CA MET A 392 -13.12 -8.21 -6.34
C MET A 392 -12.48 -7.20 -5.40
N THR A 393 -13.30 -6.32 -4.84
CA THR A 393 -12.97 -5.62 -3.59
C THR A 393 -13.62 -6.34 -2.42
N ARG A 394 -12.90 -6.52 -1.32
CA ARG A 394 -13.37 -7.11 -0.07
C ARG A 394 -13.14 -6.14 1.07
N VAL A 395 -14.17 -5.96 1.90
CA VAL A 395 -14.14 -4.97 2.99
C VAL A 395 -14.14 -5.69 4.31
N PHE A 396 -13.24 -5.29 5.20
CA PHE A 396 -13.05 -5.82 6.53
C PHE A 396 -13.37 -4.77 7.58
N ASP A 397 -14.11 -5.18 8.61
CA ASP A 397 -14.12 -4.50 9.90
C ASP A 397 -12.83 -4.86 10.64
N VAL A 398 -12.00 -3.86 10.89
CA VAL A 398 -10.69 -3.96 11.55
C VAL A 398 -10.65 -3.19 12.87
N SER A 399 -11.82 -2.86 13.44
CA SER A 399 -11.93 -2.18 14.74
C SER A 399 -11.21 -2.94 15.86
N ASP A 400 -11.16 -4.28 15.77
CA ASP A 400 -10.19 -5.12 16.46
C ASP A 400 -9.14 -5.57 15.43
N PRO A 401 -7.92 -4.99 15.42
CA PRO A 401 -6.91 -5.30 14.41
C PRO A 401 -6.38 -6.74 14.50
N HIS A 402 -6.61 -7.42 15.63
CA HIS A 402 -6.21 -8.82 15.81
C HIS A 402 -7.24 -9.82 15.28
N HIS A 403 -8.49 -9.40 15.06
CA HIS A 403 -9.56 -10.24 14.55
C HIS A 403 -10.39 -9.55 13.45
N PRO A 404 -9.77 -9.18 12.30
CA PRO A 404 -10.51 -8.62 11.18
C PRO A 404 -11.64 -9.53 10.70
N ARG A 405 -12.78 -8.94 10.34
CA ARG A 405 -13.95 -9.66 9.86
C ARG A 405 -14.40 -9.09 8.53
N GLN A 406 -14.46 -9.90 7.48
CA GLN A 406 -15.04 -9.48 6.21
C GLN A 406 -16.52 -9.13 6.42
N ILE A 407 -16.92 -7.94 5.97
CA ILE A 407 -18.27 -7.39 6.10
C ILE A 407 -18.98 -7.17 4.77
N TYR A 408 -18.22 -7.10 3.68
CA TYR A 408 -18.74 -6.84 2.34
C TYR A 408 -17.77 -7.36 1.27
N GLU A 409 -18.29 -7.68 0.10
CA GLU A 409 -17.51 -7.93 -1.11
C GLU A 409 -18.30 -7.53 -2.36
N LYS A 410 -17.60 -7.10 -3.42
CA LYS A 410 -18.21 -6.72 -4.69
C LYS A 410 -17.24 -6.94 -5.84
N LYS A 411 -17.74 -7.44 -6.97
CA LYS A 411 -16.99 -7.44 -8.23
C LYS A 411 -17.01 -6.04 -8.82
N ILE A 412 -15.84 -5.43 -8.99
CA ILE A 412 -15.66 -4.10 -9.57
C ILE A 412 -15.37 -4.21 -11.07
N GLY A 413 -14.61 -5.23 -11.45
CA GLY A 413 -14.27 -5.54 -12.84
C GLY A 413 -13.84 -7.00 -13.02
N GLU A 414 -13.42 -7.37 -14.22
CA GLU A 414 -12.73 -8.60 -14.54
C GLU A 414 -11.32 -8.62 -13.95
N GLN A 415 -10.66 -7.46 -13.85
CA GLN A 415 -9.45 -7.27 -13.07
C GLN A 415 -9.55 -6.00 -12.21
N LEU A 416 -8.80 -5.95 -11.11
CA LEU A 416 -8.83 -4.83 -10.16
C LEU A 416 -7.45 -4.65 -9.53
N ASN A 417 -6.98 -3.42 -9.38
CA ASN A 417 -5.70 -3.17 -8.73
C ASN A 417 -5.83 -2.20 -7.55
N MET A 418 -5.71 -0.90 -7.80
CA MET A 418 -5.57 0.08 -6.72
C MET A 418 -6.92 0.46 -6.12
N VAL A 419 -6.94 0.65 -4.81
CA VAL A 419 -8.04 1.21 -4.04
C VAL A 419 -7.59 2.42 -3.23
N SER A 420 -8.30 3.52 -3.43
CA SER A 420 -8.07 4.78 -2.71
C SER A 420 -9.36 5.23 -2.03
N GLN A 421 -9.26 5.64 -0.77
CA GLN A 421 -10.40 6.12 0.00
C GLN A 421 -10.22 7.60 0.32
N SER A 422 -11.26 8.40 0.11
CA SER A 422 -11.31 9.76 0.65
C SER A 422 -11.14 9.76 2.16
N TRP A 423 -10.69 10.88 2.73
CA TRP A 423 -10.41 10.98 4.16
C TRP A 423 -11.61 10.65 5.05
N ASP A 424 -12.81 11.09 4.65
CA ASP A 424 -14.06 10.80 5.36
C ASP A 424 -14.51 9.32 5.22
N GLY A 425 -13.86 8.55 4.35
CA GLY A 425 -14.20 7.14 4.10
C GLY A 425 -15.50 6.95 3.31
N GLU A 426 -16.07 8.01 2.72
CA GLU A 426 -17.35 7.94 2.02
C GLU A 426 -17.19 7.78 0.51
N ARG A 427 -16.00 8.00 -0.07
CA ARG A 427 -15.73 7.86 -1.50
C ARG A 427 -14.57 6.90 -1.71
N ILE A 428 -14.80 5.91 -2.58
CA ILE A 428 -13.84 4.84 -2.87
C ILE A 428 -13.59 4.83 -4.37
N TYR A 429 -12.32 4.87 -4.74
CA TYR A 429 -11.86 4.93 -6.11
C TYR A 429 -11.06 3.69 -6.43
N TYR A 430 -11.23 3.20 -7.66
CA TYR A 430 -10.64 1.96 -8.13
C TYR A 430 -10.03 2.12 -9.52
N THR A 431 -8.82 1.61 -9.71
CA THR A 431 -8.21 1.43 -11.03
C THR A 431 -7.89 -0.03 -11.29
N SER A 432 -7.79 -0.39 -12.57
CA SER A 432 -7.75 -1.81 -12.96
C SER A 432 -6.37 -2.38 -13.28
N SER A 433 -5.39 -1.57 -13.69
CA SER A 433 -4.10 -2.08 -14.19
C SER A 433 -3.11 -2.37 -13.08
N LEU A 434 -2.43 -3.52 -13.14
CA LEU A 434 -1.35 -3.91 -12.23
C LEU A 434 0.02 -3.75 -12.89
N LEU A 435 0.32 -4.52 -13.92
CA LEU A 435 1.55 -4.47 -14.71
C LEU A 435 1.19 -4.82 -16.15
N ALA A 436 1.79 -4.19 -17.15
CA ALA A 436 1.40 -4.40 -18.55
C ALA A 436 1.48 -5.87 -19.00
N ASN A 437 2.46 -6.61 -18.48
CA ASN A 437 2.66 -8.03 -18.79
C ASN A 437 1.82 -8.98 -17.92
N TRP A 438 1.09 -8.47 -16.94
CA TRP A 438 0.26 -9.25 -16.01
C TRP A 438 -1.23 -8.96 -16.16
N ASP A 439 -1.57 -7.75 -16.62
CA ASP A 439 -2.91 -7.38 -17.06
C ASP A 439 -3.50 -8.45 -17.97
N LYS A 440 -4.81 -8.68 -17.81
CA LYS A 440 -5.54 -9.61 -18.65
C LYS A 440 -5.49 -9.15 -20.11
N ALA A 441 -5.85 -10.05 -21.01
CA ALA A 441 -5.90 -9.79 -22.44
C ALA A 441 -7.35 -9.88 -22.96
N GLY A 442 -7.58 -9.37 -24.17
CA GLY A 442 -8.88 -9.41 -24.85
C GLY A 442 -9.97 -8.67 -24.06
N ASP A 443 -11.19 -9.21 -24.07
CA ASP A 443 -12.37 -8.59 -23.45
C ASP A 443 -12.24 -8.42 -21.93
N ALA A 444 -11.36 -9.19 -21.28
CA ALA A 444 -11.11 -9.10 -19.84
C ALA A 444 -10.06 -8.02 -19.47
N ASN A 445 -9.44 -7.37 -20.45
CA ASN A 445 -8.46 -6.28 -20.27
C ASN A 445 -9.14 -4.91 -20.15
N GLU A 446 -10.18 -4.79 -19.34
CA GLU A 446 -10.82 -3.49 -19.14
C GLU A 446 -9.88 -2.52 -18.39
N GLN A 447 -9.82 -1.29 -18.87
CA GLN A 447 -8.99 -0.23 -18.30
C GLN A 447 -9.91 0.88 -17.81
N PHE A 448 -10.04 1.05 -16.50
CA PHE A 448 -11.01 1.98 -15.92
C PHE A 448 -10.50 2.74 -14.70
N LEU A 449 -11.13 3.89 -14.46
CA LEU A 449 -11.29 4.47 -13.13
C LEU A 449 -12.77 4.37 -12.76
N LYS A 450 -13.09 3.73 -11.63
CA LYS A 450 -14.46 3.65 -11.09
C LYS A 450 -14.51 4.28 -9.70
N ALA A 451 -15.48 5.17 -9.48
CA ALA A 451 -15.73 5.80 -8.19
C ALA A 451 -17.06 5.32 -7.60
N TYR A 452 -17.07 5.08 -6.29
CA TYR A 452 -18.22 4.64 -5.53
C TYR A 452 -18.40 5.48 -4.27
N ALA A 453 -19.64 5.62 -3.82
CA ALA A 453 -19.97 6.05 -2.47
C ALA A 453 -20.03 4.83 -1.54
N TRP A 454 -19.46 4.94 -0.34
CA TRP A 454 -19.52 3.94 0.71
C TRP A 454 -20.32 4.48 1.90
N ASN A 455 -21.39 3.77 2.28
CA ASN A 455 -22.26 4.16 3.40
C ASN A 455 -22.05 3.29 4.65
N GLY A 456 -20.95 2.52 4.72
CA GLY A 456 -20.71 1.52 5.76
C GLY A 456 -21.38 0.16 5.53
N LYS A 457 -22.14 -0.01 4.44
CA LYS A 457 -22.87 -1.25 4.12
C LYS A 457 -22.70 -1.69 2.67
N GLU A 458 -22.74 -0.76 1.72
CA GLU A 458 -22.64 -1.07 0.29
C GLU A 458 -21.94 0.03 -0.51
N LEU A 459 -21.34 -0.39 -1.63
CA LEU A 459 -20.76 0.51 -2.64
C LEU A 459 -21.80 0.87 -3.70
N THR A 460 -22.14 2.15 -3.77
CA THR A 460 -23.05 2.73 -4.77
C THR A 460 -22.25 3.47 -5.84
N PRO A 461 -22.42 3.18 -7.14
CA PRO A 461 -21.66 3.86 -8.20
C PRO A 461 -21.83 5.38 -8.17
N ARG A 462 -20.73 6.12 -8.40
CA ARG A 462 -20.71 7.58 -8.60
C ARG A 462 -20.44 7.93 -10.06
N PHE A 463 -19.29 7.49 -10.58
CA PHE A 463 -18.92 7.64 -11.98
C PHE A 463 -17.96 6.52 -12.40
N GLU A 464 -17.80 6.37 -13.72
CA GLU A 464 -16.88 5.44 -14.35
C GLU A 464 -16.28 6.12 -15.58
N ILE A 465 -14.98 5.90 -15.79
CA ILE A 465 -14.25 6.35 -16.97
C ILE A 465 -13.61 5.13 -17.60
N ASP A 466 -13.97 4.86 -18.86
CA ASP A 466 -13.31 3.87 -19.71
C ASP A 466 -12.03 4.48 -20.30
N PHE A 467 -10.88 4.15 -19.70
CA PHE A 467 -9.58 4.67 -20.13
C PHE A 467 -9.18 4.16 -21.52
N THR A 468 -9.72 3.03 -21.99
CA THR A 468 -9.49 2.58 -23.36
C THR A 468 -10.35 3.38 -24.33
N GLY A 469 -11.64 3.56 -24.04
CA GLY A 469 -12.55 4.39 -24.81
C GLY A 469 -12.09 5.84 -24.95
N GLU A 470 -11.59 6.42 -23.85
CA GLU A 470 -11.01 7.78 -23.79
C GLU A 470 -9.57 7.85 -24.34
N LYS A 471 -8.99 6.71 -24.74
CA LYS A 471 -7.63 6.61 -25.32
C LYS A 471 -6.51 7.11 -24.39
N LEU A 472 -6.66 6.88 -23.09
CA LEU A 472 -5.75 7.36 -22.05
C LEU A 472 -4.62 6.38 -21.77
N GLY A 473 -4.90 5.07 -21.78
CA GLY A 473 -3.93 4.03 -21.44
C GLY A 473 -4.42 3.11 -20.32
N ARG A 474 -3.50 2.63 -19.49
CA ARG A 474 -3.76 1.73 -18.37
C ARG A 474 -3.64 2.49 -17.04
N PRO A 475 -4.74 2.79 -16.33
CA PRO A 475 -4.69 3.55 -15.08
C PRO A 475 -4.12 2.70 -13.95
N HIS A 476 -3.14 3.23 -13.22
CA HIS A 476 -2.50 2.56 -12.09
C HIS A 476 -2.72 3.35 -10.78
N MET A 477 -1.73 4.09 -10.29
CA MET A 477 -1.80 4.80 -9.01
C MET A 477 -2.76 6.00 -9.08
N MET A 478 -3.54 6.17 -8.02
CA MET A 478 -4.37 7.36 -7.78
C MET A 478 -3.76 8.22 -6.68
N ALA A 479 -3.91 9.53 -6.79
CA ALA A 479 -3.59 10.48 -5.74
C ALA A 479 -4.59 11.64 -5.74
N PHE A 480 -4.97 12.13 -4.57
CA PHE A 480 -5.97 13.20 -4.48
C PHE A 480 -5.38 14.60 -4.46
N GLY A 481 -6.08 15.53 -5.12
CA GLY A 481 -5.78 16.96 -5.15
C GLY A 481 -6.96 17.80 -4.68
N ALA A 482 -6.68 18.98 -4.14
CA ALA A 482 -7.69 19.98 -3.80
C ALA A 482 -7.13 21.39 -4.01
N ALA A 483 -7.91 22.28 -4.63
CA ALA A 483 -7.53 23.66 -4.84
C ALA A 483 -7.35 24.41 -3.52
N SER A 484 -8.11 24.02 -2.49
CA SER A 484 -8.03 24.60 -1.13
C SER A 484 -6.66 24.44 -0.46
N LEU A 485 -5.82 23.52 -0.93
CA LEU A 485 -4.46 23.33 -0.39
C LEU A 485 -3.51 24.49 -0.74
N TYR A 486 -3.82 25.25 -1.80
CA TYR A 486 -2.92 26.27 -2.36
C TYR A 486 -3.55 27.67 -2.39
N ALA A 487 -4.78 27.79 -1.90
CA ALA A 487 -5.44 29.08 -1.73
C ALA A 487 -4.64 29.95 -0.74
N LYS A 488 -4.31 31.17 -1.16
CA LYS A 488 -3.55 32.15 -0.36
C LYS A 488 -4.43 32.92 0.61
#